data_AF-V7F3E5-F1
#
_entry.id   AF-V7F3E5-F1
#
_cell.length_a   1.000
_cell.length_b   1.000
_cell.length_c   1.000
_cell.angle_alpha   90.00
_cell.angle_beta   90.00
_cell.angle_gamma   90.00
#
_symmetry.space_group_name_H-M   'P 1'
#
loop_
_entity.id
_entity.type
_entity.pdbx_description
1 polymer ?
#
loop_
_entity_poly.entity_id
_entity_poly.type
_entity_poly.pdbx_seq_one_letter_code
_entity_poly.pdbx_strand_id
1 'polypeptide(L)'
;MWFERFLHAAIEPFIVAFSEFGLLFGAHQQNLVVGLSGGWPNALYFRDCQGTGYVEEFLPRLREFVPEAGQAGDHVFPAEAAAKLFGYYLVVNGAFAAVAALAAAGLTNEDDLLAIFRRSLERLAATPMADRSCVDYLLNAPTLAAKGNFLIALRDINENTEVTDPLAGYVELPNPLHVREYA
;
A
#
# COMPACT_ATOMS: atom_id res chain seq x y z
N MET A 1 10.33 -9.39 -16.12
CA MET A 1 8.92 -9.73 -16.44
C MET A 1 8.04 -8.47 -16.41
N TRP A 2 6.80 -8.49 -16.93
CA TRP A 2 5.90 -7.31 -16.91
C TRP A 2 5.60 -6.89 -15.48
N PHE A 3 5.29 -7.87 -14.63
CA PHE A 3 4.95 -7.65 -13.23
C PHE A 3 6.10 -7.07 -12.41
N GLU A 4 7.33 -7.55 -12.58
CA GLU A 4 8.51 -6.93 -11.94
C GLU A 4 8.68 -5.45 -12.32
N ARG A 5 8.47 -5.11 -13.60
CA ARG A 5 8.53 -3.72 -14.05
C ARG A 5 7.38 -2.90 -13.48
N PHE A 6 6.19 -3.49 -13.35
CA PHE A 6 5.06 -2.86 -12.69
C PHE A 6 5.37 -2.58 -11.22
N LEU A 7 5.91 -3.55 -10.48
CA LEU A 7 6.32 -3.35 -9.08
C LEU A 7 7.31 -2.20 -8.97
N HIS A 8 8.41 -2.27 -9.73
CA HIS A 8 9.46 -1.25 -9.71
C HIS A 8 8.97 0.15 -10.10
N ALA A 9 8.13 0.26 -11.14
CA ALA A 9 7.68 1.56 -11.64
C ALA A 9 6.49 2.14 -10.88
N ALA A 10 5.61 1.30 -10.32
CA ALA A 10 4.30 1.71 -9.81
C ALA A 10 4.02 1.38 -8.34
N ILE A 11 4.78 0.46 -7.72
CA ILE A 11 4.55 0.05 -6.31
C ILE A 11 5.69 0.50 -5.40
N GLU A 12 6.93 0.17 -5.76
CA GLU A 12 8.11 0.51 -4.95
C GLU A 12 8.24 2.02 -4.63
N PRO A 13 7.94 2.96 -5.55
CA PRO A 13 8.04 4.38 -5.24
C PRO A 13 7.14 4.83 -4.08
N PHE A 14 5.96 4.24 -3.92
CA PHE A 14 5.07 4.57 -2.80
C PHE A 14 5.57 4.01 -1.48
N ILE A 15 6.18 2.82 -1.50
CA ILE A 15 6.80 2.23 -0.30
C ILE A 15 7.97 3.10 0.14
N VAL A 16 8.80 3.57 -0.80
CA VAL A 16 9.88 4.51 -0.50
C VAL A 16 9.33 5.85 -0.01
N ALA A 17 8.27 6.39 -0.63
CA ALA A 17 7.63 7.62 -0.18
C ALA A 17 7.13 7.54 1.27
N PHE A 18 6.56 6.39 1.64
CA PHE A 18 6.18 6.09 3.01
C PHE A 18 7.41 5.99 3.93
N SER A 19 8.34 5.09 3.62
CA SER A 19 9.42 4.69 4.52
C SER A 19 10.55 5.71 4.68
N GLU A 20 10.76 6.59 3.69
CA GLU A 20 11.85 7.59 3.71
C GLU A 20 11.37 9.02 3.97
N PHE A 21 10.11 9.30 3.63
CA PHE A 21 9.58 10.66 3.64
C PHE A 21 8.30 10.79 4.48
N GLY A 22 7.73 9.68 4.97
CA GLY A 22 6.51 9.69 5.74
C GLY A 22 5.29 10.19 4.97
N LEU A 23 5.26 9.99 3.66
CA LEU A 23 4.14 10.39 2.80
C LEU A 23 3.21 9.22 2.54
N LEU A 24 1.95 9.36 2.93
CA LEU A 24 0.89 8.40 2.68
C LEU A 24 0.12 8.79 1.41
N PHE A 25 -0.12 7.82 0.54
CA PHE A 25 -0.96 7.97 -0.64
C PHE A 25 -2.10 6.95 -0.63
N GLY A 26 -3.34 7.42 -0.79
CA GLY A 26 -4.53 6.59 -1.07
C GLY A 26 -4.49 5.95 -2.46
N ALA A 27 -3.43 5.21 -2.75
CA ALA A 27 -3.06 4.72 -4.08
C ALA A 27 -3.73 3.38 -4.42
N HIS A 28 -5.07 3.34 -4.44
CA HIS A 28 -5.83 2.21 -4.96
C HIS A 28 -5.81 2.15 -6.49
N GLN A 29 -6.31 1.07 -7.09
CA GLN A 29 -6.29 0.83 -8.54
C GLN A 29 -6.69 2.06 -9.38
N GLN A 30 -7.79 2.72 -9.02
CA GLN A 30 -8.26 3.90 -9.77
C GLN A 30 -7.26 5.08 -9.73
N ASN A 31 -6.47 5.23 -8.67
CA ASN A 31 -5.54 6.35 -8.49
C ASN A 31 -4.13 6.06 -9.04
N LEU A 32 -3.89 4.82 -9.48
CA LEU A 32 -2.66 4.36 -10.10
C LEU A 32 -2.77 4.35 -11.63
N VAL A 33 -2.19 5.33 -12.30
CA VAL A 33 -2.13 5.36 -13.78
C VAL A 33 -0.74 4.91 -14.23
N VAL A 34 -0.66 3.68 -14.75
CA VAL A 34 0.61 3.09 -15.19
C VAL A 34 0.94 3.52 -16.63
N GLY A 35 2.06 4.22 -16.79
CA GLY A 35 2.62 4.58 -18.09
C GLY A 35 3.28 3.37 -18.75
N LEU A 36 2.92 3.11 -20.01
CA LEU A 36 3.46 2.01 -20.81
C LEU A 36 4.33 2.53 -21.95
N SER A 37 5.43 1.84 -22.23
CA SER A 37 6.28 2.05 -23.42
C SER A 37 6.53 0.69 -24.06
N GLY A 38 6.10 0.55 -25.31
CA GLY A 38 6.11 -0.75 -26.01
C GLY A 38 5.32 -1.84 -25.27
N GLY A 39 4.27 -1.47 -24.52
CA GLY A 39 3.47 -2.39 -23.70
C GLY A 39 4.05 -2.70 -22.30
N TRP A 40 5.22 -2.17 -21.97
CA TRP A 40 5.88 -2.42 -20.68
C TRP A 40 5.72 -1.24 -19.71
N PRO A 41 5.48 -1.49 -18.41
CA PRO A 41 5.47 -0.45 -17.40
C PRO A 41 6.80 0.29 -17.37
N ASN A 42 6.75 1.62 -17.41
CA ASN A 42 7.94 2.47 -17.32
C ASN A 42 7.75 3.70 -16.42
N ALA A 43 6.51 4.08 -16.14
CA ALA A 43 6.19 5.27 -15.36
C ALA A 43 4.91 5.03 -14.56
N LEU A 44 4.71 5.89 -13.58
CA LEU A 44 3.51 5.96 -12.75
C LEU A 44 3.09 7.41 -12.66
N TYR A 45 1.79 7.64 -12.79
CA TYR A 45 1.14 8.90 -12.47
C TYR A 45 0.11 8.63 -11.39
N PHE A 46 0.28 9.31 -10.25
CA PHE A 46 -0.69 9.30 -9.17
C PHE A 46 -1.71 10.42 -9.39
N ARG A 47 -2.97 10.17 -9.05
CA ARG A 47 -4.04 11.18 -9.06
C ARG A 47 -4.85 11.11 -7.78
N ASP A 48 -5.61 12.18 -7.53
CA ASP A 48 -6.45 12.36 -6.35
C ASP A 48 -5.65 12.52 -5.05
N CYS A 49 -5.37 13.77 -4.70
CA CYS A 49 -4.65 14.13 -3.47
C CYS A 49 -5.56 14.25 -2.24
N GLN A 50 -6.87 13.99 -2.35
CA GLN A 50 -7.73 14.06 -1.16
C GLN A 50 -7.39 12.94 -0.17
N GLY A 51 -6.96 11.77 -0.66
CA GLY A 51 -6.55 10.63 0.16
C GLY A 51 -5.08 10.61 0.59
N THR A 52 -4.33 11.73 0.46
CA THR A 52 -2.94 11.78 0.94
C THR A 52 -2.87 12.12 2.43
N GLY A 53 -1.76 11.76 3.07
CA GLY A 53 -1.53 12.01 4.48
C GLY A 53 -0.07 11.89 4.87
N TYR A 54 0.18 11.91 6.18
CA TYR A 54 1.51 11.86 6.77
C TYR A 54 1.63 10.74 7.79
N VAL A 55 2.83 10.18 7.85
CA VAL A 55 3.29 9.34 8.95
C VAL A 55 3.77 10.26 10.07
N GLU A 56 3.18 10.13 11.26
CA GLU A 56 3.35 11.05 12.39
C GLU A 56 4.83 11.26 12.76
N GLU A 57 5.60 10.18 12.74
CA GLU A 57 7.01 10.12 13.11
C GLU A 57 7.90 10.99 12.19
N PHE A 58 7.44 11.29 10.97
CA PHE A 58 8.17 12.13 10.01
C PHE A 58 7.80 13.60 10.08
N LEU A 59 6.73 13.98 10.81
CA LEU A 59 6.28 15.38 10.88
C LEU A 59 7.37 16.38 11.28
N PRO A 60 8.27 16.10 12.25
CA PRO A 60 9.33 17.04 12.59
C PRO A 60 10.21 17.41 11.38
N ARG A 61 10.62 16.41 10.60
CA ARG A 61 11.43 16.60 9.39
C ARG A 61 10.63 17.23 8.25
N LEU A 62 9.37 16.79 8.05
CA LEU A 62 8.49 17.33 7.02
C LEU A 62 8.21 18.83 7.22
N ARG A 63 8.06 19.26 8.47
CA ARG A 63 7.83 20.67 8.83
C ARG A 63 9.00 21.61 8.53
N GLU A 64 10.20 21.08 8.27
CA GLU A 64 11.31 21.88 7.75
C GLU A 64 11.07 22.35 6.31
N PHE A 65 10.25 21.62 5.54
CA PHE A 65 9.94 21.92 4.14
C PHE A 65 8.51 22.43 3.94
N VAL A 66 7.57 21.90 4.71
CA VAL A 66 6.15 22.24 4.69
C VAL A 66 5.72 22.53 6.13
N PRO A 67 5.90 23.77 6.62
CA PRO A 67 5.62 24.13 8.02
C PRO A 67 4.20 23.78 8.48
N GLU A 68 3.26 23.75 7.56
CA GLU A 68 1.84 23.41 7.77
C GLU A 68 1.56 21.90 7.72
N ALA A 69 2.57 21.03 7.62
CA ALA A 69 2.34 19.59 7.63
C ALA A 69 1.77 19.09 8.97
N GLY A 70 0.71 18.29 8.89
CA GLY A 70 0.02 17.70 10.04
C GLY A 70 -0.82 18.71 10.82
N GLN A 71 -1.43 19.68 10.13
CA GLN A 71 -2.37 20.64 10.72
C GLN A 71 -3.78 20.03 10.83
N ALA A 72 -4.69 20.76 11.48
CA ALA A 72 -6.08 20.33 11.60
C ALA A 72 -6.71 20.11 10.22
N GLY A 73 -7.15 18.88 9.94
CA GLY A 73 -7.71 18.47 8.65
C GLY A 73 -6.78 17.58 7.82
N ASP A 74 -5.48 17.51 8.15
CA ASP A 74 -4.58 16.53 7.53
C ASP A 74 -4.84 15.13 8.07
N HIS A 75 -4.67 14.14 7.19
CA HIS A 75 -4.62 12.75 7.60
C HIS A 75 -3.24 12.44 8.20
N VAL A 76 -3.18 12.25 9.51
CA VAL A 76 -1.95 11.91 10.22
C VAL A 76 -2.17 10.62 10.98
N PHE A 77 -1.28 9.66 10.78
CA PHE A 77 -1.36 8.35 11.45
C PHE A 77 0.02 7.93 11.97
N PRO A 78 0.08 7.25 13.13
CA PRO A 78 1.28 6.53 13.55
C PRO A 78 1.68 5.49 12.49
N ALA A 79 2.98 5.22 12.35
CA ALA A 79 3.53 4.38 11.28
C ALA A 79 2.85 3.01 11.16
N GLU A 80 2.54 2.34 12.27
CA GLU A 80 1.88 1.03 12.25
C GLU A 80 0.44 1.08 11.70
N ALA A 81 -0.33 2.10 12.06
CA ALA A 81 -1.70 2.29 11.56
C ALA A 81 -1.66 2.71 10.08
N ALA A 82 -0.73 3.60 9.74
CA ALA A 82 -0.48 4.04 8.37
C ALA A 82 -0.11 2.86 7.46
N ALA A 83 0.74 1.93 7.93
CA ALA A 83 1.13 0.73 7.19
C ALA A 83 -0.05 -0.18 6.83
N LYS A 84 -1.05 -0.31 7.73
CA LYS A 84 -2.28 -1.08 7.46
C LYS A 84 -3.16 -0.43 6.40
N LEU A 85 -3.40 0.88 6.51
CA LEU A 85 -4.17 1.65 5.53
C LEU A 85 -3.52 1.61 4.15
N PHE A 86 -2.20 1.85 4.13
CA PHE A 86 -1.38 1.80 2.93
C PHE A 86 -1.38 0.41 2.29
N GLY A 87 -1.21 -0.64 3.09
CA GLY A 87 -1.24 -2.03 2.64
C GLY A 87 -2.57 -2.38 1.98
N TYR A 88 -3.68 -1.92 2.53
CA TYR A 88 -4.97 -2.10 1.86
C TYR A 88 -5.02 -1.40 0.50
N TYR A 89 -4.74 -0.10 0.43
CA TYR A 89 -4.92 0.66 -0.81
C TYR A 89 -3.96 0.19 -1.91
N LEU A 90 -2.66 0.13 -1.62
CA LEU A 90 -1.64 -0.15 -2.62
C LEU A 90 -1.52 -1.65 -2.95
N VAL A 91 -1.63 -2.51 -1.94
CA VAL A 91 -1.34 -3.94 -2.08
C VAL A 91 -2.62 -4.73 -2.33
N VAL A 92 -3.56 -4.71 -1.39
CA VAL A 92 -4.80 -5.51 -1.49
C VAL A 92 -5.69 -5.00 -2.62
N ASN A 93 -5.93 -3.69 -2.69
CA ASN A 93 -6.75 -3.00 -3.68
C ASN A 93 -5.89 -2.36 -4.80
N GLY A 94 -4.80 -3.02 -5.14
CA GLY A 94 -3.83 -2.51 -6.11
C GLY A 94 -3.06 -3.66 -6.75
N ALA A 95 -1.89 -3.96 -6.20
CA ALA A 95 -0.97 -4.96 -6.74
C ALA A 95 -1.58 -6.37 -6.84
N PHE A 96 -2.37 -6.82 -5.86
CA PHE A 96 -2.99 -8.16 -5.91
C PHE A 96 -4.02 -8.31 -7.03
N ALA A 97 -4.68 -7.23 -7.45
CA ALA A 97 -5.57 -7.31 -8.60
C ALA A 97 -4.79 -7.45 -9.91
N ALA A 98 -3.57 -6.90 -10.02
CA ALA A 98 -2.69 -7.19 -11.15
C ALA A 98 -2.21 -8.65 -11.13
N VAL A 99 -1.91 -9.20 -9.94
CA VAL A 99 -1.59 -10.62 -9.76
C VAL A 99 -2.74 -11.50 -10.26
N ALA A 100 -3.95 -11.26 -9.76
CA ALA A 100 -5.14 -12.02 -10.10
C ALA A 100 -5.45 -11.93 -11.61
N ALA A 101 -5.33 -10.75 -12.23
CA ALA A 101 -5.59 -10.57 -13.65
C ALA A 101 -4.61 -11.34 -14.54
N LEU A 102 -3.31 -11.29 -14.22
CA LEU A 102 -2.28 -12.01 -14.97
C LEU A 102 -2.43 -13.53 -14.84
N ALA A 103 -2.75 -14.01 -13.63
CA ALA A 103 -2.99 -15.42 -13.36
C ALA A 103 -4.26 -15.94 -14.05
N ALA A 104 -5.37 -15.20 -13.96
CA ALA A 104 -6.65 -15.55 -14.60
C ALA A 104 -6.54 -15.59 -16.13
N ALA A 105 -5.64 -14.80 -16.72
CA ALA A 105 -5.34 -14.85 -18.15
C ALA A 105 -4.44 -16.04 -18.56
N GLY A 106 -3.98 -16.86 -17.61
CA GLY A 106 -3.12 -18.02 -17.86
C GLY A 106 -1.69 -17.66 -18.27
N LEU A 107 -1.24 -16.42 -18.03
CA LEU A 107 0.11 -15.96 -18.40
C LEU A 107 1.19 -16.49 -17.46
N THR A 108 0.81 -16.83 -16.23
CA THR A 108 1.65 -17.38 -15.15
C THR A 108 0.74 -17.89 -14.04
N ASN A 109 1.27 -18.61 -13.05
CA ASN A 109 0.52 -18.91 -11.84
C ASN A 109 0.60 -17.73 -10.83
N GLU A 110 -0.35 -17.73 -9.88
CA GLU A 110 -0.45 -16.70 -8.84
C GLU A 110 0.72 -16.76 -7.85
N ASP A 111 1.14 -17.97 -7.44
CA ASP A 111 2.23 -18.18 -6.48
C ASP A 111 3.58 -17.61 -6.95
N ASP A 112 3.89 -17.73 -8.25
CA ASP A 112 5.12 -17.19 -8.85
C ASP A 112 5.10 -15.66 -8.82
N LEU A 113 3.95 -15.03 -9.09
CA LEU A 113 3.79 -13.58 -9.01
C LEU A 113 3.91 -13.09 -7.57
N LEU A 114 3.29 -13.78 -6.62
CA LEU A 114 3.43 -13.48 -5.19
C LEU A 114 4.87 -13.64 -4.72
N ALA A 115 5.58 -14.68 -5.18
CA ALA A 115 7.00 -14.86 -4.89
C ALA A 115 7.87 -13.75 -5.50
N ILE A 116 7.56 -13.28 -6.71
CA ILE A 116 8.19 -12.10 -7.32
C ILE A 116 7.97 -10.87 -6.45
N PHE A 117 6.73 -10.64 -6.01
CA PHE A 117 6.39 -9.48 -5.17
C PHE A 117 7.13 -9.52 -3.84
N ARG A 118 7.10 -10.67 -3.15
CA ARG A 118 7.83 -10.86 -1.90
C ARG A 118 9.32 -10.55 -2.08
N ARG A 119 9.98 -11.07 -3.12
CA ARG A 119 11.39 -10.77 -3.39
C ARG A 119 11.65 -9.28 -3.65
N SER A 120 10.71 -8.57 -4.27
CA SER A 120 10.78 -7.11 -4.45
C SER A 120 10.78 -6.40 -3.09
N LEU A 121 9.88 -6.78 -2.19
CA LEU A 121 9.79 -6.22 -0.84
C LEU A 121 11.03 -6.56 -0.01
N GLU A 122 11.54 -7.79 -0.08
CA GLU A 122 12.77 -8.20 0.60
C GLU A 122 13.99 -7.40 0.11
N ARG A 123 14.07 -7.14 -1.20
CA ARG A 123 15.11 -6.27 -1.77
C ARG A 123 15.00 -4.84 -1.25
N LEU A 124 13.79 -4.28 -1.16
CA LEU A 124 13.58 -2.96 -0.56
C LEU A 124 13.97 -2.96 0.92
N ALA A 125 13.53 -3.96 1.68
CA ALA A 125 13.84 -4.09 3.11
C ALA A 125 15.34 -4.26 3.41
N ALA A 126 16.13 -4.72 2.43
CA ALA A 126 17.59 -4.81 2.52
C ALA A 126 18.30 -3.46 2.33
N THR A 127 17.59 -2.42 1.86
CA THR A 127 18.13 -1.06 1.78
C THR A 127 17.91 -0.31 3.11
N PRO A 128 18.82 0.56 3.56
CA PRO A 128 18.59 1.39 4.72
C PRO A 128 17.33 2.24 4.53
N MET A 129 16.45 2.21 5.53
CA MET A 129 15.24 3.03 5.53
C MET A 129 14.94 3.62 6.90
N ALA A 130 14.35 4.82 6.92
CA ALA A 130 14.06 5.57 8.13
C ALA A 130 12.93 4.93 8.96
N ASP A 131 11.89 4.42 8.30
CA ASP A 131 10.83 3.62 8.91
C ASP A 131 10.60 2.31 8.14
N ARG A 132 10.58 1.20 8.89
CA ARG A 132 10.41 -0.15 8.35
C ARG A 132 8.98 -0.69 8.50
N SER A 133 8.09 0.05 9.15
CA SER A 133 6.76 -0.41 9.55
C SER A 133 5.95 -0.94 8.37
N CYS A 134 6.04 -0.28 7.21
CA CYS A 134 5.35 -0.73 5.99
C CYS A 134 5.87 -2.07 5.45
N VAL A 135 7.18 -2.18 5.20
CA VAL A 135 7.76 -3.41 4.61
C VAL A 135 7.69 -4.58 5.58
N ASP A 136 7.89 -4.35 6.88
CA ASP A 136 7.83 -5.39 7.90
C ASP A 136 6.39 -5.87 8.09
N TYR A 137 5.40 -4.97 8.03
CA TYR A 137 3.99 -5.34 8.02
C TYR A 137 3.65 -6.25 6.83
N LEU A 138 4.02 -5.83 5.61
CA LEU A 138 3.71 -6.60 4.39
C LEU A 138 4.41 -7.96 4.36
N LEU A 139 5.63 -8.07 4.87
CA LEU A 139 6.43 -9.30 4.82
C LEU A 139 6.15 -10.28 5.96
N ASN A 140 5.84 -9.76 7.16
CA ASN A 140 5.89 -10.53 8.40
C ASN A 140 4.55 -10.60 9.15
N ALA A 141 3.57 -9.76 8.83
CA ALA A 141 2.25 -9.92 9.45
C ALA A 141 1.55 -11.17 8.89
N PRO A 142 0.93 -12.00 9.75
CA PRO A 142 0.19 -13.19 9.28
C PRO A 142 -1.08 -12.81 8.50
N THR A 143 -1.58 -11.60 8.71
CA THR A 143 -2.78 -11.07 8.06
C THR A 143 -2.55 -9.66 7.54
N LEU A 144 -3.31 -9.30 6.49
CA LEU A 144 -3.41 -7.95 5.96
C LEU A 144 -4.80 -7.39 6.21
N ALA A 145 -4.87 -6.15 6.65
CA ALA A 145 -6.11 -5.42 6.85
C ALA A 145 -6.69 -5.09 5.47
N ALA A 146 -7.97 -5.37 5.29
CA ALA A 146 -8.70 -5.06 4.08
C ALA A 146 -10.03 -4.40 4.40
N LYS A 147 -10.41 -3.37 3.64
CA LYS A 147 -11.66 -2.66 3.86
C LYS A 147 -12.87 -3.56 3.59
N GLY A 148 -13.72 -3.73 4.60
CA GLY A 148 -14.92 -4.55 4.56
C GLY A 148 -16.11 -3.85 3.89
N ASN A 149 -15.95 -3.43 2.62
CA ASN A 149 -16.96 -2.62 1.89
C ASN A 149 -18.39 -3.20 1.98
N PHE A 150 -18.54 -4.53 1.91
CA PHE A 150 -19.85 -5.18 2.03
C PHE A 150 -20.49 -4.96 3.41
N LEU A 151 -19.71 -5.09 4.49
CA LEU A 151 -20.21 -4.90 5.86
C LEU A 151 -20.51 -3.43 6.15
N ILE A 152 -19.70 -2.51 5.63
CA ILE A 152 -19.92 -1.07 5.72
C ILE A 152 -21.26 -0.71 5.07
N ALA A 153 -21.45 -1.15 3.81
CA ALA A 153 -22.70 -0.91 3.08
C ALA A 153 -23.91 -1.57 3.74
N LEU A 154 -23.77 -2.81 4.22
CA LEU A 154 -24.86 -3.52 4.90
C LEU A 154 -25.29 -2.83 6.20
N ARG A 155 -24.36 -2.18 6.89
CA ARG A 155 -24.61 -1.46 8.15
C ARG A 155 -24.99 0.00 7.94
N ASP A 156 -25.05 0.46 6.68
CA ASP A 156 -25.36 1.85 6.31
C ASP A 156 -24.45 2.87 7.02
N ILE A 157 -23.16 2.53 7.17
CA ILE A 157 -22.18 3.39 7.85
C ILE A 157 -21.71 4.48 6.88
N ASN A 158 -21.87 5.74 7.26
CA ASN A 158 -21.29 6.86 6.51
C ASN A 158 -19.82 7.07 6.89
N GLU A 159 -18.93 6.56 6.05
CA GLU A 159 -17.49 6.60 6.29
C GLU A 159 -16.88 8.00 6.38
N ASN A 160 -17.56 9.02 5.84
CA ASN A 160 -17.07 10.40 5.88
C ASN A 160 -17.42 11.12 7.20
N THR A 161 -18.39 10.62 7.95
CA THR A 161 -18.95 11.34 9.11
C THR A 161 -19.05 10.51 10.38
N GLU A 162 -19.10 9.18 10.28
CA GLU A 162 -19.38 8.27 11.40
C GLU A 162 -18.16 7.46 11.83
N VAL A 163 -17.06 7.50 11.07
CA VAL A 163 -15.85 6.72 11.33
C VAL A 163 -14.83 7.60 12.03
N THR A 164 -14.66 7.39 13.34
CA THR A 164 -13.62 8.05 14.14
C THR A 164 -12.32 7.25 14.20
N ASP A 165 -12.40 5.92 14.03
CA ASP A 165 -11.26 5.04 13.88
C ASP A 165 -11.18 4.59 12.40
N PRO A 166 -10.15 5.01 11.64
CA PRO A 166 -10.03 4.72 10.21
C PRO A 166 -9.96 3.21 9.89
N LEU A 167 -9.66 2.35 10.87
CA LEU A 167 -9.59 0.90 10.70
C LEU A 167 -10.84 0.15 11.17
N ALA A 168 -11.85 0.82 11.74
CA ALA A 168 -13.02 0.16 12.32
C ALA A 168 -13.83 -0.70 11.32
N GLY A 169 -13.77 -0.37 10.02
CA GLY A 169 -14.43 -1.10 8.94
C GLY A 169 -13.56 -2.19 8.29
N TYR A 170 -12.34 -2.41 8.78
CA TYR A 170 -11.38 -3.34 8.17
C TYR A 170 -11.52 -4.74 8.75
N VAL A 171 -11.26 -5.73 7.91
CA VAL A 171 -11.21 -7.15 8.24
C VAL A 171 -9.81 -7.69 7.97
N GLU A 172 -9.40 -8.71 8.71
CA GLU A 172 -8.10 -9.35 8.54
C GLU A 172 -8.19 -10.48 7.49
N LEU A 173 -7.39 -10.38 6.44
CA LEU A 173 -7.25 -11.41 5.41
C LEU A 173 -5.91 -12.14 5.59
N PRO A 174 -5.82 -13.46 5.35
CA PRO A 174 -4.52 -14.15 5.36
C PRO A 174 -3.53 -13.46 4.42
N ASN A 175 -2.32 -13.17 4.91
CA ASN A 175 -1.29 -12.52 4.10
C ASN A 175 -0.66 -13.54 3.14
N PRO A 176 -0.83 -13.44 1.81
CA PRO A 176 -0.23 -14.37 0.86
C PRO A 176 1.28 -14.12 0.68
N LEU A 177 1.79 -12.96 1.12
CA LEU A 177 3.21 -12.63 1.09
C LEU A 177 3.94 -13.17 2.32
N HIS A 178 3.25 -13.59 3.38
CA HIS A 178 3.86 -14.10 4.60
C HIS A 178 4.40 -15.53 4.41
N VAL A 179 5.65 -15.79 4.80
CA VAL A 179 6.22 -17.14 4.78
C VAL A 179 5.53 -17.98 5.85
N ARG A 180 4.82 -19.03 5.43
CA ARG A 180 4.32 -20.04 6.35
C ARG A 180 5.48 -20.97 6.68
N GLU A 181 6.03 -20.88 7.88
CA GLU A 181 6.84 -21.97 8.41
C GLU A 181 5.93 -23.18 8.58
N TYR A 182 6.14 -24.20 7.75
CA TYR A 182 5.55 -25.51 7.99
C TYR A 182 6.36 -26.14 9.13
N ALA A 183 5.77 -26.20 10.31
CA ALA A 183 6.28 -26.99 11.43
C ALA A 183 6.07 -28.49 11.19
#